data_AF-A0A392SS00-F1
#
_entry.id   AF-A0A392SS00-F1
#
_cell.length_a   1.000
_cell.length_b   1.000
_cell.length_c   1.000
_cell.angle_alpha   90.00
_cell.angle_beta   90.00
_cell.angle_gamma   90.00
#
_symmetry.space_group_name_H-M   'P 1'
#
loop_
_entity.id
_entity.type
_entity.pdbx_description
1 polymer ?
#
loop_
_entity_poly.entity_id
_entity_poly.type
_entity_poly.pdbx_seq_one_letter_code
_entity_poly.pdbx_strand_id
1 'polypeptide(L)'
;QQQNLPLNPQSGATFFVKGKKMEINYSDFDLVIEQAVEFEALKANGFDVEHFFTDQGWSQFFDSLNGPVYPILVKDFWPRCEIYDEI
;
A
#
# COMPACT_ATOMS: atom_id res chain seq x y z
N GLN A 1 0.50 -4.76 -16.44
CA GLN A 1 1.64 -4.39 -15.57
C GLN A 1 1.53 -2.90 -15.29
N GLN A 2 1.20 -2.50 -14.06
CA GLN A 2 1.20 -1.08 -13.67
C GLN A 2 2.63 -0.56 -13.71
N GLN A 3 2.84 0.57 -14.41
CA GLN A 3 4.15 1.19 -14.48
C GLN A 3 4.46 1.86 -13.14
N ASN A 4 5.56 1.43 -12.52
CA ASN A 4 6.20 2.06 -11.37
C ASN A 4 6.74 3.45 -11.79
N LEU A 5 5.86 4.42 -11.95
CA LEU A 5 6.23 5.78 -12.31
C LEU A 5 6.62 6.55 -11.03
N PRO A 6 7.81 7.18 -10.99
CA PRO A 6 8.18 8.04 -9.88
C PRO A 6 7.20 9.22 -9.77
N LEU A 7 7.12 9.81 -8.57
CA LEU A 7 6.45 11.10 -8.35
C LEU A 7 6.88 12.08 -9.44
N ASN A 8 5.92 12.70 -10.14
CA ASN A 8 6.22 13.77 -11.08
C ASN A 8 6.41 15.09 -10.28
N PRO A 9 7.64 15.61 -10.14
CA PRO A 9 7.88 16.85 -9.40
C PRO A 9 7.55 18.11 -10.21
N GLN A 10 7.08 17.98 -11.46
CA GLN A 10 6.90 19.10 -12.39
C GLN A 10 5.48 19.69 -12.42
N SER A 11 4.66 19.50 -11.38
CA SER A 11 3.29 20.03 -11.33
C SER A 11 3.18 21.57 -11.22
N GLY A 12 4.27 22.31 -11.41
CA GLY A 12 4.28 23.79 -11.42
C GLY A 12 4.18 24.45 -10.03
N ALA A 13 3.95 23.67 -8.96
CA ALA A 13 4.12 24.13 -7.59
C ALA A 13 5.60 24.00 -7.17
N THR A 14 6.10 24.95 -6.36
CA THR A 14 7.44 24.86 -5.78
C THR A 14 7.55 23.62 -4.88
N PHE A 15 8.20 22.56 -5.38
CA PHE A 15 8.41 21.33 -4.63
C PHE A 15 9.67 21.46 -3.77
N PHE A 16 9.50 21.55 -2.45
CA PHE A 16 10.60 21.48 -1.50
C PHE A 16 10.73 20.04 -1.01
N VAL A 17 11.83 19.36 -1.37
CA VAL A 17 12.15 18.04 -0.84
C VAL A 17 12.53 18.18 0.63
N LYS A 18 11.65 17.73 1.52
CA LYS A 18 11.94 17.66 2.95
C LYS A 18 13.08 16.67 3.21
N GLY A 19 14.02 17.01 4.09
CA GLY A 19 15.08 16.10 4.51
C GLY A 19 14.51 14.81 5.12
N LYS A 20 15.23 13.69 4.97
CA LYS A 20 14.87 12.45 5.68
C LYS A 20 15.02 12.70 7.18
N LYS A 21 13.97 12.40 7.95
CA LYS A 21 13.98 12.42 9.42
C LYS A 21 14.26 11.04 10.02
N MET A 22 14.09 9.97 9.22
CA MET A 22 14.40 8.59 9.60
C MET A 22 15.55 8.04 8.75
N GLU A 23 16.49 7.37 9.41
CA GLU A 23 17.57 6.61 8.76
C GLU A 23 17.18 5.14 8.65
N ILE A 24 16.53 4.79 7.55
CA ILE A 24 16.17 3.41 7.21
C ILE A 24 16.71 3.15 5.80
N ASN A 25 17.39 2.03 5.60
CA ASN A 25 17.85 1.65 4.27
C ASN A 25 16.65 1.34 3.38
N TYR A 26 16.71 1.69 2.11
CA TYR A 26 15.62 1.40 1.16
C TYR A 26 15.34 -0.12 1.04
N SER A 27 16.39 -0.93 1.18
CA SER A 27 16.32 -2.40 1.18
C SER A 27 15.64 -2.97 2.42
N ASP A 28 15.63 -2.23 3.53
CA ASP A 28 15.02 -2.67 4.78
C ASP A 28 13.54 -2.23 4.88
N PHE A 29 13.05 -1.48 3.89
CA PHE A 29 11.64 -1.08 3.80
C PHE A 29 10.80 -2.23 3.24
N ASP A 30 10.30 -3.09 4.12
CA ASP A 30 9.27 -4.06 3.76
C ASP A 30 7.89 -3.41 3.84
N LEU A 31 7.12 -3.54 2.76
CA LEU A 31 5.77 -3.03 2.67
C LEU A 31 4.79 -4.20 2.57
N VAL A 32 3.82 -4.20 3.47
CA VAL A 32 2.67 -5.11 3.39
C VAL A 32 1.57 -4.38 2.64
N ILE A 33 1.06 -5.02 1.59
CA ILE A 33 -0.07 -4.51 0.81
C ILE A 33 -1.30 -5.26 1.28
N GLU A 34 -2.22 -4.55 1.93
CA GLU A 34 -3.49 -5.12 2.37
C GLU A 34 -4.48 -5.20 1.21
N GLN A 35 -5.22 -6.32 1.16
CA GLN A 35 -6.37 -6.48 0.29
C GLN A 35 -7.67 -6.13 1.04
N ALA A 36 -8.72 -5.76 0.31
CA ALA A 36 -10.02 -5.46 0.91
C ALA A 36 -10.61 -6.66 1.68
N VAL A 37 -10.35 -7.88 1.20
CA VAL A 37 -10.72 -9.13 1.89
C VAL A 37 -9.58 -10.13 1.71
N GLU A 38 -9.09 -10.67 2.82
CA GLU A 38 -8.01 -11.66 2.86
C GLU A 38 -8.60 -13.05 3.16
N PHE A 39 -9.09 -13.74 2.14
CA PHE A 39 -9.75 -15.05 2.30
C PHE A 39 -8.82 -16.12 2.88
N GLU A 40 -7.52 -16.08 2.55
CA GLU A 40 -6.53 -17.02 3.10
C GLU A 40 -6.35 -16.84 4.61
N ALA A 41 -6.31 -15.59 5.10
CA ALA A 41 -6.24 -15.31 6.53
C ALA A 41 -7.51 -15.76 7.26
N LEU A 42 -8.69 -15.53 6.68
CA LEU A 42 -9.96 -16.01 7.25
C LEU A 42 -9.95 -17.55 7.36
N LYS A 43 -9.55 -18.24 6.29
CA LYS A 43 -9.45 -19.69 6.25
C LYS A 43 -8.45 -20.25 7.26
N ALA A 44 -7.28 -19.62 7.40
CA ALA A 44 -6.28 -19.98 8.40
C ALA A 44 -6.80 -19.84 9.85
N ASN A 45 -7.79 -18.99 10.07
CA ASN A 45 -8.48 -18.79 11.35
C ASN A 45 -9.79 -19.59 11.49
N GLY A 46 -10.03 -20.57 10.61
CA GLY A 46 -11.19 -21.47 10.68
C GLY A 46 -12.46 -20.94 10.00
N PHE A 47 -12.36 -19.86 9.23
CA PHE A 47 -13.48 -19.28 8.47
C PHE A 47 -13.30 -19.52 6.97
N ASP A 48 -13.69 -20.70 6.49
CA ASP A 48 -13.68 -21.03 5.06
C ASP A 48 -14.97 -20.53 4.37
N VAL A 49 -15.02 -19.24 4.06
CA VAL A 49 -16.20 -18.55 3.54
C VAL A 49 -16.07 -18.04 2.11
N GLU A 50 -14.89 -18.19 1.50
CA GLU A 50 -14.59 -17.68 0.16
C GLU A 50 -15.59 -18.19 -0.89
N HIS A 51 -15.89 -19.50 -0.84
CA HIS A 51 -16.80 -20.16 -1.77
C HIS A 51 -18.20 -19.51 -1.80
N PHE A 52 -18.69 -18.99 -0.66
CA PHE A 52 -19.97 -18.29 -0.62
C PHE A 52 -20.02 -17.08 -1.53
N PHE A 53 -18.89 -16.44 -1.82
CA PHE A 53 -18.83 -15.27 -2.67
C PHE A 53 -18.36 -15.60 -4.10
N THR A 54 -17.35 -16.45 -4.25
CA THR A 54 -16.81 -16.82 -5.57
C THR A 54 -17.84 -17.57 -6.41
N ASP A 55 -18.64 -18.44 -5.81
CA ASP A 55 -19.69 -19.21 -6.50
C ASP A 55 -20.82 -18.31 -7.02
N GLN A 56 -21.00 -17.13 -6.41
CA GLN A 56 -21.93 -16.10 -6.87
C GLN A 56 -21.32 -15.16 -7.92
N GLY A 57 -20.04 -15.35 -8.29
CA GLY A 57 -19.34 -14.53 -9.27
C GLY A 57 -18.82 -13.18 -8.74
N TRP A 58 -18.67 -13.03 -7.42
CA TRP A 58 -18.24 -11.75 -6.80
C TRP A 58 -16.74 -11.49 -6.88
N SER A 59 -15.92 -12.40 -7.42
CA SER A 59 -14.47 -12.24 -7.48
C SER A 59 -14.04 -10.91 -8.12
N GLN A 60 -14.67 -10.52 -9.23
CA GLN A 60 -14.37 -9.25 -9.90
C GLN A 60 -14.69 -8.02 -9.05
N PHE A 61 -15.69 -8.10 -8.17
CA PHE A 61 -16.02 -7.02 -7.25
C PHE A 61 -14.88 -6.83 -6.23
N PHE A 62 -14.39 -7.90 -5.60
CA PHE A 62 -13.25 -7.82 -4.69
C PHE A 62 -11.97 -7.33 -5.38
N ASP A 63 -11.71 -7.81 -6.60
CA ASP A 63 -10.59 -7.32 -7.42
C ASP A 63 -10.69 -5.80 -7.66
N SER A 64 -11.90 -5.28 -7.90
CA SER A 64 -12.13 -3.85 -8.10
C SER A 64 -12.00 -3.00 -6.84
N LEU A 65 -12.18 -3.59 -5.64
CA LEU A 65 -11.92 -2.91 -4.37
C LEU A 65 -10.42 -2.71 -4.15
N ASN A 66 -9.60 -3.59 -4.71
CA ASN A 66 -8.14 -3.50 -4.63
C ASN A 66 -7.61 -2.47 -5.64
N GLY A 67 -7.43 -1.24 -5.16
CA GLY A 67 -6.88 -0.14 -5.95
C GLY A 67 -5.39 -0.29 -6.30
N PRO A 68 -4.85 0.58 -7.16
CA PRO A 68 -3.41 0.64 -7.42
C PRO A 68 -2.66 0.97 -6.13
N VAL A 69 -1.55 0.27 -5.91
CA VAL A 69 -0.63 0.54 -4.81
C VAL A 69 0.63 1.21 -5.34
N TYR A 70 1.21 2.10 -4.54
CA TYR A 70 2.38 2.89 -4.94
C TYR A 70 3.54 2.67 -3.96
N PRO A 71 4.19 1.49 -3.95
CA PRO A 71 5.24 1.16 -2.98
C PRO A 71 6.41 2.16 -3.00
N ILE A 72 6.82 2.62 -4.19
CA ILE A 72 7.91 3.58 -4.34
C ILE A 72 7.56 4.91 -3.69
N LEU A 73 6.34 5.40 -3.93
CA LEU A 73 5.84 6.64 -3.31
C LEU A 73 5.89 6.54 -1.78
N VAL A 74 5.43 5.42 -1.22
CA VAL A 74 5.45 5.19 0.22
C VAL A 74 6.88 5.18 0.75
N LYS A 75 7.80 4.44 0.11
CA LYS A 75 9.23 4.39 0.51
C LYS A 75 9.94 5.74 0.39
N ASP A 76 9.54 6.58 -0.55
CA ASP A 76 10.14 7.91 -0.74
C ASP A 76 9.60 8.94 0.26
N PHE A 77 8.33 8.81 0.63
CA PHE A 77 7.63 9.73 1.52
C PHE A 77 7.86 9.41 2.99
N TRP A 78 7.74 8.14 3.39
CA TRP A 78 7.77 7.72 4.79
C TRP A 78 8.99 8.24 5.55
N PRO A 79 10.24 8.11 5.06
CA PRO A 79 11.42 8.59 5.79
C PRO A 79 11.46 10.10 6.01
N ARG A 80 10.61 10.86 5.32
CA ARG A 80 10.52 12.33 5.38
C ARG A 80 9.35 12.81 6.25
N CYS A 81 8.49 11.90 6.72
CA CYS A 81 7.40 12.20 7.65
C CYS A 81 7.93 12.77 8.96
N GLU A 82 7.11 13.57 9.63
CA GLU A 82 7.37 13.98 11.01
C GLU A 82 6.82 12.93 11.93
N ILE A 83 7.64 12.52 12.89
CA ILE A 83 7.20 11.68 13.99
C ILE A 83 6.74 12.63 15.09
N TYR A 84 5.46 12.57 15.41
CA TYR A 84 4.86 13.29 16.53
C TYR A 84 4.66 12.28 17.66
N ASP A 85 5.73 12.04 18.41
CA ASP A 85 5.63 11.33 19.68
C ASP A 85 5.26 12.39 20.73
N GLU A 86 3.97 12.71 20.87
CA GLU A 86 3.52 13.55 21.98
C GLU A 86 3.82 12.81 23.30
N ILE A 87 4.59 13.46 24.20
CA ILE A 87 4.87 13.01 25.57
C ILE A 87 3.70 13.41 26.47
#